data_AF-A0A182TMB5-F1
#
_entry.id   AF-A0A182TMB5-F1
#
_cell.length_a   1.000
_cell.length_b   1.000
_cell.length_c   1.000
_cell.angle_alpha   90.00
_cell.angle_beta   90.00
_cell.angle_gamma   90.00
#
_symmetry.space_group_name_H-M   'P 1'
#
loop_
_entity.id
_entity.type
_entity.pdbx_description
1 polymer ?
#
loop_
_entity_poly.entity_id
_entity_poly.type
_entity_poly.pdbx_seq_one_letter_code
_entity_poly.pdbx_strand_id
1 'polypeptide(L)'
;MAQIAAATCVRFVPRTTEALYVTIGNGESGCWSYVGRSTRNSENQVNLQSPECVDIGTVVHELMHAIGFYHEFTRPDRDEWVTIDQGALAPEYQTATFYADNYGKMAASDVVLYGRKYDYGSVMHYSKYAAAASRTRPVMNNLQPWTGDFGNDNGLSAADIIDINYMYCNGTTTTAAQATTTTTTARPATTTTTTARPVTTTTTTTSRAATTTTTTTTRAPTTVRPGIFTTLIKVPVTRFLEILRSLPLFNLFSMG
;
A
#
# COMPACT_ATOMS: atom_id res chain seq x y z
N MET A 1 -2.15 11.97 -5.41
CA MET A 1 -1.06 12.94 -5.11
C MET A 1 -1.38 13.89 -3.96
N ALA A 2 -2.43 14.72 -4.03
CA ALA A 2 -2.77 15.67 -2.96
C ALA A 2 -2.99 14.99 -1.59
N GLN A 3 -3.63 13.82 -1.56
CA GLN A 3 -3.80 13.02 -0.35
C GLN A 3 -2.46 12.65 0.31
N ILE A 4 -1.50 12.14 -0.47
CA ILE A 4 -0.15 11.81 0.00
C ILE A 4 0.55 13.06 0.56
N ALA A 5 0.46 14.18 -0.16
CA ALA A 5 1.11 15.42 0.23
C ALA A 5 0.51 16.04 1.51
N ALA A 6 -0.78 15.82 1.79
CA ALA A 6 -1.45 16.34 2.98
C ALA A 6 -1.03 15.64 4.27
N ALA A 7 -0.68 14.34 4.20
CA ALA A 7 -0.38 13.51 5.36
C ALA A 7 1.13 13.21 5.54
N THR A 8 1.95 13.56 4.55
CA THR A 8 3.38 13.22 4.53
C THR A 8 4.22 14.40 4.04
N CYS A 9 5.55 14.26 4.03
CA CYS A 9 6.47 15.20 3.40
C CYS A 9 6.70 14.95 1.90
N VAL A 10 6.19 13.85 1.34
CA VAL A 10 6.40 13.50 -0.08
C VAL A 10 5.58 14.44 -0.98
N ARG A 11 6.20 14.97 -2.03
CA ARG A 11 5.57 15.88 -3.00
C ARG A 11 5.83 15.38 -4.41
N PHE A 12 4.74 15.20 -5.17
CA PHE A 12 4.81 15.03 -6.62
C PHE A 12 4.75 16.40 -7.27
N VAL A 13 5.78 16.73 -8.04
CA VAL A 13 5.90 18.03 -8.73
C VAL A 13 6.01 17.79 -10.24
N PRO A 14 5.44 18.66 -11.09
CA PRO A 14 5.66 18.59 -12.52
C PRO A 14 7.16 18.70 -12.82
N ARG A 15 7.66 17.75 -13.62
CA ARG A 15 9.06 17.74 -14.05
C ARG A 15 9.38 18.98 -14.88
N THR A 16 10.55 19.55 -14.63
CA THR A 16 11.19 20.58 -15.45
C THR A 16 12.47 20.02 -16.08
N THR A 17 13.56 19.98 -15.31
CA THR A 17 14.90 19.59 -15.76
C THR A 17 15.47 18.39 -14.99
N GLU A 18 14.69 17.81 -14.06
CA GLU A 18 15.13 16.70 -13.23
C GLU A 18 15.52 15.51 -14.10
N ALA A 19 16.69 14.93 -13.81
CA ALA A 19 17.23 13.81 -14.58
C ALA A 19 16.41 12.52 -14.41
N LEU A 20 15.91 12.29 -13.19
CA LEU A 20 15.06 11.15 -12.84
C LEU A 20 13.66 11.65 -12.51
N TYR A 21 12.65 10.96 -13.04
CA TYR A 21 11.25 11.33 -12.89
C TYR A 21 10.37 10.10 -13.03
N VAL A 22 9.18 10.16 -12.46
CA VAL A 22 8.13 9.18 -12.72
C VAL A 22 7.32 9.60 -13.95
N THR A 23 7.10 8.67 -14.88
CA THR A 23 6.17 8.84 -16.00
C THR A 23 4.84 8.20 -15.64
N ILE A 24 3.75 8.96 -15.73
CA ILE A 24 2.40 8.43 -15.55
C ILE A 24 1.76 8.31 -16.92
N GLY A 25 1.43 7.08 -17.31
CA GLY A 25 0.85 6.74 -18.60
C GLY A 25 -0.45 5.94 -18.46
N ASN A 26 -1.11 5.71 -19.58
CA ASN A 26 -2.34 4.90 -19.69
C ASN A 26 -2.36 4.08 -20.99
N GLY A 27 -1.20 3.93 -21.63
CA GLY A 27 -1.07 3.28 -22.95
C GLY A 27 -0.89 1.77 -22.88
N GLU A 28 -0.65 1.22 -21.69
CA GLU A 28 -0.45 -0.21 -21.47
C GLU A 28 -1.64 -0.83 -20.72
N SER A 29 -1.71 -2.17 -20.73
CA SER A 29 -2.75 -2.93 -20.05
C SER A 29 -2.49 -2.98 -18.53
N GLY A 30 -3.56 -2.83 -17.75
CA GLY A 30 -3.58 -2.97 -16.30
C GLY A 30 -3.13 -1.74 -15.52
N CYS A 31 -3.13 -1.90 -14.20
CA CYS A 31 -2.64 -0.91 -13.24
C CYS A 31 -1.33 -1.45 -12.68
N TRP A 32 -0.24 -0.68 -12.81
CA TRP A 32 1.05 -1.12 -12.29
C TRP A 32 2.04 0.04 -12.14
N SER A 33 3.03 -0.15 -11.29
CA SER A 33 4.19 0.72 -11.20
C SER A 33 5.44 -0.08 -10.82
N TYR A 34 6.61 0.46 -11.17
CA TYR A 34 7.87 0.00 -10.60
C TYR A 34 7.96 0.42 -9.13
N VAL A 35 8.64 -0.41 -8.32
CA VAL A 35 8.82 -0.13 -6.90
C VAL A 35 10.04 0.75 -6.68
N GLY A 36 9.82 1.97 -6.19
CA GLY A 36 10.86 2.93 -5.84
C GLY A 36 11.55 3.57 -7.04
N ARG A 37 12.65 4.29 -6.76
CA ARG A 37 13.38 5.06 -7.76
C ARG A 37 14.51 4.23 -8.40
N SER A 38 14.42 4.01 -9.71
CA SER A 38 15.52 3.50 -10.55
C SER A 38 16.39 4.64 -11.10
N THR A 39 17.64 4.31 -11.42
CA THR A 39 18.55 5.18 -12.19
C THR A 39 18.20 5.24 -13.67
N ARG A 40 17.22 4.45 -14.13
CA ARG A 40 16.71 4.42 -15.51
C ARG A 40 15.25 4.85 -15.56
N ASN A 41 14.93 5.90 -16.32
CA ASN A 41 13.54 6.39 -16.40
C ASN A 41 12.57 5.41 -17.06
N SER A 42 13.05 4.46 -17.87
CA SER A 42 12.24 3.34 -18.37
C SER A 42 11.72 2.42 -17.26
N GLU A 43 12.28 2.52 -16.06
CA GLU A 43 11.90 1.78 -14.85
C GLU A 43 11.34 2.69 -13.76
N ASN A 44 10.93 3.91 -14.13
CA ASN A 44 10.23 4.86 -13.25
C ASN A 44 8.88 5.18 -13.88
N GLN A 45 8.03 4.16 -14.01
CA GLN A 45 6.74 4.26 -14.70
C GLN A 45 5.60 3.88 -13.78
N VAL A 46 4.46 4.53 -14.00
CA VAL A 46 3.16 4.24 -13.41
C VAL A 46 2.17 4.16 -14.58
N ASN A 47 1.56 3.01 -14.79
CA ASN A 47 0.50 2.85 -15.77
C ASN A 47 -0.86 2.78 -15.07
N LEU A 48 -1.78 3.62 -15.53
CA LEU A 48 -3.15 3.73 -15.06
C LEU A 48 -4.07 3.58 -16.26
N GLN A 49 -4.32 2.33 -16.67
CA GLN A 49 -5.25 2.04 -17.76
C GLN A 49 -6.62 2.64 -17.46
N SER A 50 -7.15 3.42 -18.40
CA SER A 50 -8.46 4.05 -18.26
C SER A 50 -9.54 3.19 -18.94
N PRO A 51 -10.75 3.08 -18.35
CA PRO A 51 -11.18 3.72 -17.09
C PRO A 51 -10.84 2.95 -15.80
N GLU A 52 -10.37 1.70 -15.89
CA GLU A 52 -10.36 0.74 -14.77
C GLU A 52 -9.43 1.13 -13.61
N CYS A 53 -8.36 1.86 -13.87
CA CYS A 53 -7.35 2.24 -12.87
C CYS A 53 -7.48 3.69 -12.36
N VAL A 54 -8.54 4.41 -12.77
CA VAL A 54 -8.68 5.86 -12.52
C VAL A 54 -9.64 6.13 -11.35
N ASP A 55 -9.44 5.41 -10.25
CA ASP A 55 -10.06 5.66 -8.95
C ASP A 55 -9.00 6.03 -7.90
N ILE A 56 -9.43 6.61 -6.77
CA ILE A 56 -8.48 7.14 -5.78
C ILE A 56 -7.63 6.05 -5.12
N GLY A 57 -8.20 4.87 -4.84
CA GLY A 57 -7.50 3.75 -4.23
C GLY A 57 -6.40 3.23 -5.14
N THR A 58 -6.75 2.89 -6.39
CA THR A 58 -5.80 2.38 -7.37
C THR A 58 -4.70 3.39 -7.70
N VAL A 59 -5.05 4.66 -7.93
CA VAL A 59 -4.03 5.70 -8.20
C VAL A 59 -3.08 5.86 -7.01
N VAL A 60 -3.58 5.81 -5.78
CA VAL A 60 -2.72 5.91 -4.59
C VAL A 60 -1.85 4.67 -4.42
N HIS A 61 -2.38 3.48 -4.69
CA HIS A 61 -1.63 2.21 -4.71
C HIS A 61 -0.43 2.29 -5.65
N GLU A 62 -0.64 2.68 -6.91
CA GLU A 62 0.45 2.74 -7.88
C GLU A 62 1.47 3.84 -7.56
N LEU A 63 1.01 4.95 -6.98
CA LEU A 63 1.94 5.98 -6.49
C LEU A 63 2.72 5.52 -5.26
N MET A 64 2.17 4.65 -4.40
CA MET A 64 2.89 4.06 -3.28
C MET A 64 3.97 3.07 -3.73
N HIS A 65 3.70 2.28 -4.78
CA HIS A 65 4.76 1.51 -5.45
C HIS A 65 5.89 2.42 -5.93
N ALA A 66 5.56 3.48 -6.69
CA ALA A 66 6.56 4.45 -7.15
C ALA A 66 7.35 5.11 -6.01
N ILE A 67 6.74 5.29 -4.83
CA ILE A 67 7.40 5.78 -3.61
C ILE A 67 8.34 4.71 -3.02
N GLY A 68 8.08 3.43 -3.19
CA GLY A 68 8.98 2.34 -2.76
C GLY A 68 8.34 1.31 -1.84
N PHE A 69 7.01 1.24 -1.78
CA PHE A 69 6.31 0.27 -0.95
C PHE A 69 5.90 -0.96 -1.76
N TYR A 70 6.20 -2.14 -1.22
CA TYR A 70 5.68 -3.42 -1.72
C TYR A 70 4.30 -3.70 -1.13
N HIS A 71 3.64 -4.74 -1.62
CA HIS A 71 2.35 -5.16 -1.08
C HIS A 71 2.45 -5.65 0.36
N GLU A 72 1.48 -5.28 1.20
CA GLU A 72 1.47 -5.61 2.64
C GLU A 72 1.54 -7.14 2.88
N PHE A 73 0.87 -7.94 2.04
CA PHE A 73 0.89 -9.41 2.16
C PHE A 73 2.22 -10.08 1.78
N THR A 74 3.18 -9.33 1.23
CA THR A 74 4.51 -9.84 0.90
C THR A 74 5.49 -9.71 2.07
N ARG A 75 5.08 -9.09 3.18
CA ARG A 75 5.93 -8.93 4.37
C ARG A 75 6.48 -10.28 4.86
N PRO A 76 7.71 -10.30 5.43
CA PRO A 76 8.32 -11.52 5.93
C PRO A 76 7.52 -12.17 7.08
N ASP A 77 6.83 -11.37 7.88
CA ASP A 77 5.98 -11.76 9.01
C ASP A 77 4.53 -12.09 8.61
N ARG A 78 4.16 -12.03 7.32
CA ARG A 78 2.77 -12.16 6.86
C ARG A 78 2.07 -13.45 7.29
N ASP A 79 2.80 -14.54 7.49
CA ASP A 79 2.23 -15.84 7.88
C ASP A 79 1.71 -15.86 9.35
N GLU A 80 1.95 -14.81 10.14
CA GLU A 80 1.30 -14.59 11.44
C GLU A 80 -0.11 -13.94 11.31
N TRP A 81 -0.41 -13.44 10.11
CA TRP A 81 -1.58 -12.60 9.81
C TRP A 81 -2.47 -13.19 8.72
N VAL A 82 -1.90 -13.83 7.71
CA VAL A 82 -2.65 -14.44 6.62
C VAL A 82 -2.12 -15.83 6.27
N THR A 83 -2.99 -16.69 5.77
CA THR A 83 -2.62 -17.91 5.03
C THR A 83 -3.04 -17.79 3.58
N ILE A 84 -2.28 -18.44 2.69
CA ILE A 84 -2.57 -18.48 1.25
C ILE A 84 -3.09 -19.86 0.85
N ASP A 85 -4.35 -19.96 0.46
CA ASP A 85 -4.95 -21.16 -0.12
C ASP A 85 -4.73 -21.17 -1.64
N GLN A 86 -3.66 -21.83 -2.08
CA GLN A 86 -3.36 -21.98 -3.52
C GLN A 86 -4.47 -22.76 -4.25
N GLY A 87 -5.19 -23.65 -3.56
CA GLY A 87 -6.31 -24.38 -4.16
C GLY A 87 -7.50 -23.47 -4.46
N ALA A 88 -7.57 -22.28 -3.86
CA ALA A 88 -8.58 -21.25 -4.12
C ALA A 88 -8.34 -20.42 -5.38
N LEU A 89 -7.12 -20.42 -5.92
CA LEU A 89 -6.78 -19.73 -7.16
C LEU A 89 -7.60 -20.27 -8.34
N ALA A 90 -7.86 -19.41 -9.33
CA ALA A 90 -8.40 -19.84 -10.61
C ALA A 90 -7.49 -20.92 -11.23
N PRO A 91 -8.04 -21.95 -11.91
CA PRO A 91 -7.26 -23.10 -12.38
C PRO A 91 -5.98 -22.73 -13.16
N GLU A 92 -6.04 -21.69 -14.00
CA GLU A 92 -4.92 -21.16 -14.78
C GLU A 92 -3.77 -20.59 -13.93
N TYR A 93 -4.03 -20.25 -12.67
CA TYR A 93 -3.09 -19.65 -11.73
C TYR A 93 -2.56 -20.64 -10.68
N GLN A 94 -3.04 -21.88 -10.67
CA GLN A 94 -2.59 -22.93 -9.74
C GLN A 94 -1.22 -23.53 -10.15
N THR A 95 -0.22 -22.67 -10.29
CA THR A 95 1.15 -23.07 -10.62
C THR A 95 2.13 -22.54 -9.59
N ALA A 96 3.21 -23.28 -9.35
CA ALA A 96 4.27 -22.86 -8.44
C ALA A 96 4.90 -21.53 -8.86
N THR A 97 5.06 -21.29 -10.16
CA THR A 97 5.59 -20.03 -10.70
C THR A 97 4.65 -18.86 -10.41
N PHE A 98 3.35 -19.01 -10.70
CA PHE A 98 2.39 -17.96 -10.40
C PHE A 98 2.37 -17.63 -8.91
N TYR A 99 2.37 -18.65 -8.05
CA TYR A 99 2.43 -18.46 -6.60
C TYR A 99 3.71 -17.72 -6.18
N ALA A 100 4.89 -18.13 -6.66
CA ALA A 100 6.15 -17.48 -6.31
C ALA A 100 6.17 -16.00 -6.72
N ASP A 101 5.67 -15.70 -7.92
CA ASP A 101 5.72 -14.35 -8.50
C ASP A 101 4.66 -13.40 -7.90
N ASN A 102 3.50 -13.91 -7.47
CA ASN A 102 2.36 -13.08 -7.04
C ASN A 102 2.08 -13.16 -5.54
N TYR A 103 2.49 -14.24 -4.87
CA TYR A 103 2.24 -14.51 -3.47
C TYR A 103 3.52 -14.80 -2.66
N GLY A 104 4.69 -14.66 -3.27
CA GLY A 104 5.98 -14.79 -2.60
C GLY A 104 6.15 -13.78 -1.45
N LYS A 105 6.89 -14.18 -0.42
CA LYS A 105 7.33 -13.26 0.64
C LYS A 105 8.63 -12.59 0.23
N MET A 106 8.77 -11.33 0.61
CA MET A 106 10.04 -10.62 0.58
C MET A 106 10.99 -11.21 1.62
N ALA A 107 12.29 -11.17 1.36
CA ALA A 107 13.29 -11.55 2.35
C ALA A 107 13.29 -10.55 3.52
N ALA A 108 13.51 -11.04 4.74
CA ALA A 108 13.55 -10.18 5.92
C ALA A 108 14.68 -9.13 5.86
N SER A 109 15.74 -9.37 5.09
CA SER A 109 16.80 -8.39 4.83
C SER A 109 16.36 -7.18 4.01
N ASP A 110 15.27 -7.33 3.26
CA ASP A 110 14.84 -6.35 2.25
C ASP A 110 13.65 -5.52 2.73
N VAL A 111 13.12 -5.82 3.92
CA VAL A 111 11.93 -5.17 4.49
C VAL A 111 12.23 -4.65 5.89
N VAL A 112 11.87 -3.38 6.12
CA VAL A 112 11.86 -2.79 7.45
C VAL A 112 10.39 -2.60 7.86
N LEU A 113 9.98 -3.23 8.97
CA LEU A 113 8.59 -3.17 9.44
C LEU A 113 8.28 -1.95 10.31
N TYR A 114 9.27 -1.09 10.57
CA TYR A 114 9.12 0.17 11.31
C TYR A 114 8.40 0.06 12.68
N GLY A 115 8.38 -1.14 13.28
CA GLY A 115 7.66 -1.42 14.52
C GLY A 115 6.13 -1.41 14.42
N ARG A 116 5.56 -1.31 13.20
CA ARG A 116 4.11 -1.34 13.00
C ARG A 116 3.58 -2.77 12.85
N LYS A 117 2.35 -2.96 13.31
CA LYS A 117 1.56 -4.16 13.06
C LYS A 117 1.15 -4.22 11.58
N TYR A 118 0.89 -5.44 11.12
CA TYR A 118 0.30 -5.70 9.82
C TYR A 118 -1.06 -4.99 9.67
N ASP A 119 -1.31 -4.40 8.49
CA ASP A 119 -2.56 -3.69 8.21
C ASP A 119 -3.36 -4.34 7.08
N TYR A 120 -4.39 -5.10 7.44
CA TYR A 120 -5.33 -5.68 6.47
C TYR A 120 -6.04 -4.62 5.61
N GLY A 121 -6.17 -3.39 6.10
CA GLY A 121 -6.81 -2.28 5.41
C GLY A 121 -5.83 -1.37 4.66
N SER A 122 -4.54 -1.69 4.61
CA SER A 122 -3.56 -0.91 3.83
C SER A 122 -3.96 -0.83 2.37
N VAL A 123 -3.78 0.32 1.72
CA VAL A 123 -4.00 0.42 0.27
C VAL A 123 -3.06 -0.51 -0.50
N MET A 124 -1.94 -0.92 0.10
CA MET A 124 -0.98 -1.88 -0.46
C MET A 124 -1.37 -3.34 -0.23
N HIS A 125 -2.50 -3.62 0.39
CA HIS A 125 -2.97 -5.00 0.57
C HIS A 125 -3.90 -5.42 -0.57
N TYR A 126 -3.65 -6.58 -1.17
CA TYR A 126 -4.57 -7.20 -2.12
C TYR A 126 -5.88 -7.63 -1.45
N SER A 127 -6.97 -7.63 -2.21
CA SER A 127 -8.21 -8.31 -1.83
C SER A 127 -7.94 -9.78 -1.44
N LYS A 128 -8.72 -10.30 -0.49
CA LYS A 128 -8.79 -11.72 -0.13
C LYS A 128 -9.04 -12.63 -1.33
N TYR A 129 -9.68 -12.10 -2.37
CA TYR A 129 -10.13 -12.81 -3.56
C TYR A 129 -9.27 -12.55 -4.79
N ALA A 130 -8.11 -11.91 -4.63
CA ALA A 130 -7.18 -11.70 -5.74
C ALA A 130 -6.88 -13.03 -6.44
N ALA A 131 -7.12 -13.10 -7.75
CA ALA A 131 -6.95 -14.31 -8.57
C ALA A 131 -7.77 -15.56 -8.11
N ALA A 132 -8.80 -15.40 -7.29
CA ALA A 132 -9.62 -16.51 -6.83
C ALA A 132 -10.54 -17.07 -7.93
N ALA A 133 -10.76 -18.38 -7.93
CA ALA A 133 -11.73 -19.04 -8.82
C ALA A 133 -13.19 -18.64 -8.53
N SER A 134 -13.47 -18.16 -7.30
CA SER A 134 -14.80 -17.78 -6.85
C SER A 134 -14.73 -16.72 -5.76
N ARG A 135 -15.75 -15.85 -5.69
CA ARG A 135 -15.94 -14.86 -4.61
C ARG A 135 -16.41 -15.48 -3.29
N THR A 136 -16.65 -16.78 -3.24
CA THR A 136 -17.08 -17.49 -2.02
C THR A 136 -15.93 -18.21 -1.30
N ARG A 137 -14.77 -18.36 -1.94
CA ARG A 137 -13.59 -19.00 -1.35
C ARG A 137 -12.37 -18.09 -1.54
N PRO A 138 -11.92 -17.38 -0.48
CA PRO A 138 -10.79 -16.46 -0.59
C PRO A 138 -9.47 -17.23 -0.77
N VAL A 139 -8.53 -16.60 -1.48
CA VAL A 139 -7.14 -17.05 -1.61
C VAL A 139 -6.36 -16.67 -0.36
N MET A 140 -6.62 -15.50 0.23
CA MET A 140 -5.99 -15.07 1.47
C MET A 140 -6.97 -15.08 2.64
N ASN A 141 -6.64 -15.81 3.70
CA ASN A 141 -7.47 -15.94 4.90
C ASN A 141 -6.79 -15.25 6.08
N ASN A 142 -7.50 -14.38 6.81
CA ASN A 142 -6.95 -13.75 8.02
C ASN A 142 -6.86 -14.74 9.18
N LEU A 143 -5.72 -14.73 9.87
CA LEU A 143 -5.47 -15.46 11.11
C LEU A 143 -5.85 -14.63 12.36
N GLN A 144 -5.79 -13.31 12.26
CA GLN A 144 -6.23 -12.39 13.32
C GLN A 144 -7.66 -11.88 13.02
N PRO A 145 -8.41 -11.40 14.03
CA PRO A 145 -9.76 -10.87 13.82
C PRO A 145 -9.79 -9.73 12.80
N TRP A 146 -10.48 -9.96 11.69
CA TRP A 146 -10.75 -8.98 10.65
C TRP A 146 -12.08 -9.30 9.98
N THR A 147 -12.87 -8.26 9.67
CA THR A 147 -14.17 -8.39 9.00
C THR A 147 -14.13 -7.66 7.68
N GLY A 148 -14.73 -8.25 6.65
CA GLY A 148 -14.73 -7.70 5.29
C GLY A 148 -13.55 -8.18 4.45
N ASP A 149 -13.39 -7.54 3.30
CA ASP A 149 -12.25 -7.76 2.40
C ASP A 149 -10.97 -7.08 2.94
N PHE A 150 -9.84 -7.41 2.35
CA PHE A 150 -8.57 -6.73 2.57
C PHE A 150 -8.37 -5.62 1.54
N GLY A 151 -7.46 -4.70 1.85
CA GLY A 151 -7.26 -3.50 1.04
C GLY A 151 -8.31 -2.44 1.32
N ASN A 152 -8.15 -1.28 0.68
CA ASN A 152 -9.16 -0.23 0.72
C ASN A 152 -9.12 0.62 -0.58
N ASP A 153 -10.26 1.21 -0.93
CA ASP A 153 -10.39 2.04 -2.14
C ASP A 153 -10.36 3.56 -1.83
N ASN A 154 -10.04 3.94 -0.59
CA ASN A 154 -10.05 5.33 -0.13
C ASN A 154 -8.66 6.00 -0.20
N GLY A 155 -7.60 5.21 -0.43
CA GLY A 155 -6.21 5.66 -0.46
C GLY A 155 -5.47 5.33 0.84
N LEU A 156 -4.55 6.20 1.28
CA LEU A 156 -3.64 5.88 2.39
C LEU A 156 -4.39 5.52 3.69
N SER A 157 -4.03 4.38 4.28
CA SER A 157 -4.37 4.07 5.67
C SER A 157 -3.50 4.87 6.65
N ALA A 158 -3.86 4.86 7.94
CA ALA A 158 -3.02 5.45 8.98
C ALA A 158 -1.63 4.79 9.03
N ALA A 159 -1.56 3.50 8.74
CA ALA A 159 -0.33 2.73 8.76
C ALA A 159 0.54 3.04 7.53
N ASP A 160 -0.07 3.22 6.35
CA ASP A 160 0.62 3.68 5.13
C ASP A 160 1.27 5.06 5.33
N ILE A 161 0.58 5.97 6.04
CA ILE A 161 1.11 7.30 6.37
C ILE A 161 2.33 7.21 7.30
N ILE A 162 2.27 6.35 8.33
CA ILE A 162 3.39 6.12 9.25
C ILE A 162 4.60 5.64 8.47
N ASP A 163 4.40 4.70 7.56
CA ASP A 163 5.46 4.11 6.74
C ASP A 163 6.16 5.12 5.84
N ILE A 164 5.41 5.94 5.10
CA ILE A 164 5.98 6.99 4.26
C ILE A 164 6.75 7.98 5.14
N ASN A 165 6.19 8.38 6.28
CA ASN A 165 6.83 9.35 7.15
C ASN A 165 8.09 8.81 7.82
N TYR A 166 8.10 7.53 8.21
CA TYR A 166 9.29 6.89 8.75
C TYR A 166 10.40 6.85 7.70
N MET A 167 10.07 6.40 6.48
CA MET A 167 11.05 6.24 5.40
C MET A 167 11.62 7.58 4.91
N TYR A 168 10.79 8.62 4.80
CA TYR A 168 11.17 9.86 4.10
C TYR A 168 11.21 11.12 4.97
N CYS A 169 10.47 11.17 6.07
CA CYS A 169 10.16 12.44 6.75
C CYS A 169 10.82 12.60 8.12
N ASN A 170 11.42 11.54 8.67
CA ASN A 170 12.16 11.57 9.94
C ASN A 170 13.49 12.37 9.91
N GLY A 171 13.74 13.16 8.86
CA GLY A 171 14.88 14.08 8.73
C GLY A 171 14.50 15.57 8.77
N THR A 172 13.23 15.92 8.96
CA THR A 172 12.78 17.32 9.09
C THR A 172 11.96 17.52 10.36
N THR A 173 12.62 18.07 11.37
CA THR A 173 12.04 18.71 12.54
C THR A 173 10.74 19.46 12.24
N THR A 174 9.72 19.16 13.05
CA THR A 174 8.74 20.10 13.60
C THR A 174 8.26 21.22 12.66
N THR A 175 7.07 21.04 12.10
CA THR A 175 6.07 22.10 12.19
C THR A 175 4.77 21.44 12.61
N ALA A 176 4.31 21.82 13.79
CA ALA A 176 3.06 21.36 14.36
C ALA A 176 1.95 21.52 13.31
N ALA A 177 1.26 20.41 13.00
CA ALA A 177 -0.11 20.51 12.55
C ALA A 177 -0.86 21.20 13.70
N GLN A 178 -1.08 22.51 13.56
CA GLN A 178 -2.06 23.19 14.39
C GLN A 178 -3.37 22.44 14.18
N ALA A 179 -3.85 21.82 15.25
CA ALA A 179 -5.18 21.27 15.32
C ALA A 179 -6.16 22.40 14.99
N THR A 180 -6.73 22.36 13.79
CA THR A 180 -7.91 23.17 13.47
C THR A 180 -9.02 22.69 14.37
N THR A 181 -9.28 23.45 15.43
CA THR A 181 -10.46 23.28 16.28
C THR A 181 -11.68 23.60 15.43
N THR A 182 -12.39 22.56 14.98
CA THR A 182 -13.71 22.73 14.37
C THR A 182 -14.71 23.07 15.46
N THR A 183 -14.99 24.36 15.64
CA THR A 183 -16.11 24.83 16.45
C THR A 183 -17.41 24.35 15.80
N THR A 184 -18.06 23.34 16.40
CA THR A 184 -19.41 22.92 16.02
C THR A 184 -20.41 23.94 16.54
N THR A 185 -20.84 24.87 15.68
CA THR A 185 -22.01 25.70 15.94
C THR A 185 -23.26 24.85 15.75
N ALA A 186 -23.88 24.45 16.85
CA ALA A 186 -25.16 23.75 16.86
C ALA A 186 -26.26 24.64 16.26
N ARG A 187 -26.97 24.11 15.25
CA ARG A 187 -28.18 24.71 14.69
C ARG A 187 -29.41 24.18 15.44
N PRO A 188 -30.41 25.02 15.77
CA PRO A 188 -31.54 24.59 16.59
C PRO A 188 -32.42 23.55 15.89
N ALA A 189 -32.89 22.59 16.67
CA ALA A 189 -33.86 21.59 16.27
C ALA A 189 -35.23 22.25 15.99
N THR A 190 -35.77 22.02 14.80
CA THR A 190 -37.19 22.29 14.50
C THR A 190 -37.95 20.99 14.64
N THR A 191 -38.82 20.94 15.64
CA THR A 191 -39.78 19.87 15.88
C THR A 191 -40.89 19.95 14.84
N THR A 192 -41.06 18.89 14.04
CA THR A 192 -42.28 18.67 13.27
C THR A 192 -42.85 17.30 13.64
N THR A 193 -43.85 17.32 14.50
CA THR A 193 -44.82 16.24 14.71
C THR A 193 -45.65 16.08 13.44
N THR A 194 -45.97 14.84 13.01
CA THR A 194 -47.32 14.40 12.56
C THR A 194 -47.27 12.98 11.95
N THR A 195 -47.87 12.05 12.70
CA THR A 195 -48.80 10.97 12.30
C THR A 195 -48.38 9.85 11.35
N ALA A 196 -48.34 8.64 11.92
CA ALA A 196 -48.19 7.36 11.25
C ALA A 196 -49.48 6.93 10.50
N ARG A 197 -49.30 6.35 9.31
CA ARG A 197 -50.29 5.50 8.63
C ARG A 197 -49.54 4.32 8.00
N PRO A 198 -50.05 3.07 8.08
CA PRO A 198 -49.29 1.89 7.70
C PRO A 198 -49.26 1.73 6.18
N VAL A 199 -48.09 1.43 5.62
CA VAL A 199 -47.92 1.09 4.21
C VAL A 199 -47.33 -0.32 4.10
N THR A 200 -48.08 -1.12 3.36
CA THR A 200 -47.92 -2.54 3.05
C THR A 200 -46.59 -2.84 2.34
N THR A 201 -45.97 -3.95 2.75
CA THR A 201 -44.78 -4.58 2.17
C THR A 201 -45.04 -5.05 0.74
N THR A 202 -44.20 -4.63 -0.20
CA THR A 202 -44.02 -5.35 -1.48
C THR A 202 -42.52 -5.51 -1.73
N THR A 203 -42.06 -6.75 -1.63
CA THR A 203 -40.70 -7.18 -2.00
C THR A 203 -40.56 -7.12 -3.51
N THR A 204 -39.59 -6.37 -4.02
CA THR A 204 -39.17 -6.45 -5.42
C THR A 204 -37.70 -6.82 -5.47
N THR A 205 -37.45 -8.07 -5.83
CA THR A 205 -36.14 -8.64 -6.10
C THR A 205 -35.68 -8.13 -7.47
N THR A 206 -34.67 -7.26 -7.51
CA THR A 206 -34.01 -6.88 -8.77
C THR A 206 -32.56 -7.34 -8.70
N SER A 207 -32.31 -8.54 -9.25
CA SER A 207 -30.95 -9.05 -9.49
C SER A 207 -30.30 -8.21 -10.59
N ARG A 208 -29.36 -7.35 -10.23
CA ARG A 208 -28.48 -6.69 -11.20
C ARG A 208 -27.22 -7.52 -11.33
N ALA A 209 -27.09 -8.21 -12.46
CA ALA A 209 -25.89 -8.91 -12.87
C ALA A 209 -24.72 -7.90 -12.97
N ALA A 210 -23.65 -8.16 -12.24
CA ALA A 210 -22.40 -7.41 -12.32
C ALA A 210 -21.47 -8.15 -13.28
N THR A 211 -21.13 -7.43 -14.35
CA THR A 211 -20.25 -7.83 -15.45
C THR A 211 -18.89 -8.29 -14.96
N THR A 212 -18.47 -9.45 -15.43
CA THR A 212 -17.15 -10.06 -15.24
C THR A 212 -16.07 -9.20 -15.90
N THR A 213 -15.23 -8.54 -15.10
CA THR A 213 -13.97 -7.97 -15.58
C THR A 213 -12.89 -9.03 -15.44
N THR A 214 -12.56 -9.68 -16.55
CA THR A 214 -11.40 -10.56 -16.66
C THR A 214 -10.15 -9.70 -16.75
N THR A 215 -9.44 -9.54 -15.64
CA THR A 215 -8.10 -8.95 -15.64
C THR A 215 -7.13 -9.97 -16.21
N THR A 216 -6.92 -9.95 -17.52
CA THR A 216 -5.84 -10.69 -18.16
C THR A 216 -4.53 -10.04 -17.75
N THR A 217 -3.87 -10.58 -16.72
CA THR A 217 -2.52 -10.20 -16.33
C THR A 217 -1.54 -10.64 -17.42
N THR A 218 -1.36 -9.80 -18.44
CA THR A 218 -0.20 -9.87 -19.33
C THR A 218 1.04 -9.48 -18.53
N ARG A 219 1.77 -10.50 -18.07
CA ARG A 219 3.22 -10.57 -17.85
C ARG A 219 3.94 -9.21 -17.86
N ALA A 220 4.15 -8.63 -16.68
CA ALA A 220 5.31 -7.76 -16.46
C ALA A 220 6.59 -8.59 -16.72
N PRO A 221 7.64 -8.05 -17.36
CA PRO A 221 8.85 -8.80 -17.61
C PRO A 221 9.57 -9.05 -16.28
N THR A 222 9.39 -10.26 -15.73
CA THR A 222 10.21 -10.84 -14.68
C THR A 222 11.63 -11.01 -15.21
N THR A 223 12.44 -9.98 -15.02
CA THR A 223 13.89 -10.10 -15.01
C THR A 223 14.44 -9.43 -13.75
N VAL A 224 13.96 -9.85 -12.58
CA VAL A 224 14.67 -9.60 -11.33
C VAL A 224 15.78 -10.64 -11.25
N ARG A 225 16.97 -10.29 -11.75
CA ARG A 225 18.19 -10.95 -11.31
C ARG A 225 18.39 -10.60 -9.83
N PRO A 226 18.83 -11.54 -8.97
CA PRO A 226 19.23 -11.22 -7.61
C PRO A 226 20.53 -10.40 -7.69
N GLY A 227 20.37 -9.08 -7.74
CA GLY A 227 21.43 -8.10 -7.70
C GLY A 227 21.35 -7.36 -6.38
N ILE A 228 22.38 -7.50 -5.58
CA ILE A 228 22.64 -6.68 -4.39
C ILE A 228 22.56 -5.20 -4.83
N PHE A 229 21.54 -4.47 -4.36
CA PHE A 229 21.45 -3.03 -4.55
C PHE A 229 21.35 -2.32 -3.21
N THR A 230 22.51 -2.09 -2.61
CA THR A 230 22.70 -0.92 -1.76
C THR A 230 22.58 0.31 -2.66
N THR A 231 21.55 1.13 -2.53
CA THR A 231 21.56 2.47 -3.14
C THR A 231 20.89 3.48 -2.22
N LEU A 232 21.75 4.38 -1.72
CA LEU A 232 21.44 5.60 -1.01
C LEU A 232 20.38 6.43 -1.75
N ILE A 233 19.31 6.75 -1.04
CA ILE A 233 18.55 7.97 -1.28
C ILE A 233 19.47 9.15 -0.95
N LYS A 234 19.49 10.16 -1.83
CA LYS A 234 20.26 11.39 -1.63
C LYS A 234 19.56 12.23 -0.56
N VAL A 235 19.80 11.90 0.71
CA VAL A 235 19.50 12.78 1.85
C VAL A 235 20.62 13.84 1.92
N PRO A 236 20.31 15.13 2.15
CA PRO A 236 21.34 16.14 2.36
C PRO A 236 22.34 15.67 3.43
N VAL A 237 23.63 15.73 3.11
CA VAL A 237 24.71 15.33 4.00
C VAL A 237 24.71 16.25 5.21
N THR A 238 24.23 15.76 6.35
CA THR A 238 24.66 16.29 7.64
C THR A 238 24.70 15.18 8.70
N ARG A 239 25.92 14.64 8.83
CA ARG A 239 26.53 13.96 9.99
C ARG A 239 25.97 12.59 10.43
N PHE A 240 26.49 11.56 9.78
CA PHE A 240 26.66 10.22 10.35
C PHE A 240 28.05 10.12 11.02
N LEU A 241 28.26 10.85 12.12
CA LEU A 241 29.49 10.79 12.93
C LEU A 241 29.18 11.26 14.35
N GLU A 242 28.27 10.58 15.06
CA GLU A 242 28.14 10.74 16.52
C GLU A 242 27.54 9.54 17.29
N ILE A 243 27.23 8.42 16.63
CA ILE A 243 26.78 7.18 17.30
C ILE A 243 27.88 6.10 17.25
N LEU A 244 29.11 6.49 17.62
CA LEU A 244 30.21 5.57 17.96
C LEU A 244 31.04 6.11 19.15
N ARG A 245 30.42 6.90 20.04
CA ARG A 245 31.05 7.40 21.27
C ARG A 245 30.33 7.02 22.58
N SER A 246 29.35 6.12 22.55
CA SER A 246 28.59 5.74 23.76
C SER A 246 28.63 4.24 24.11
N LEU A 247 29.57 3.47 23.54
CA LEU A 247 29.85 2.11 24.01
C LEU A 247 31.16 2.10 24.81
N PRO A 248 31.11 2.01 26.15
CA PRO A 248 32.31 1.75 26.96
C PRO A 248 32.62 0.26 26.88
N LEU A 249 33.78 -0.09 26.33
CA LEU A 249 34.33 -1.44 26.42
C LEU A 249 35.74 -1.38 26.99
N PHE A 250 35.92 -2.20 28.04
CA PHE A 250 37.14 -2.65 28.70
C PHE A 250 37.88 -1.71 29.66
N ASN A 251 37.65 -1.95 30.96
CA ASN A 251 38.73 -2.02 31.95
C ASN A 251 38.36 -3.00 33.08
N LEU A 252 39.39 -3.69 33.60
CA LEU A 252 39.42 -4.70 34.67
C LEU A 252 39.10 -6.15 34.28
N PHE A 253 40.16 -6.92 34.00
CA PHE A 253 40.56 -8.00 34.90
C PHE A 253 42.10 -8.10 34.90
N SER A 254 42.70 -7.60 35.97
CA SER A 254 44.03 -7.99 36.46
C SER A 254 43.79 -8.49 37.88
N MET A 255 43.91 -9.80 38.08
CA MET A 255 44.27 -10.51 39.32
C MET A 255 44.05 -12.01 39.08
N GLY A 256 45.13 -12.79 39.09
CA GLY A 256 45.14 -14.25 38.95
C GLY A 256 46.02 -14.73 37.83
#